data_AF-A0A8T4JKN7-F1
#
_entry.id   AF-A0A8T4JKN7-F1
#
_cell.length_a   1.000
_cell.length_b   1.000
_cell.length_c   1.000
_cell.angle_alpha   90.00
_cell.angle_beta   90.00
_cell.angle_gamma   90.00
#
_symmetry.space_group_name_H-M   'P 1'
#
loop_
_entity.id
_entity.type
_entity.pdbx_description
1 polymer ?
#
loop_
_entity_poly.entity_id
_entity_poly.type
_entity_poly.pdbx_seq_one_letter_code
_entity_poly.pdbx_strand_id
1 'polypeptide(L)' 'MKPNEFVNLKYKPKSSDLVCLFRVEPSKGVSIKDASSHVALESSIGTWDEVSTEKDYMKKFAAKVYSIKG' A
#
# COMPACT_ATOMS: atom_id res chain seq x y z
N MET A 1 10.66 -2.42 -3.69
CA MET A 1 9.29 -2.95 -3.53
C MET A 1 8.40 -2.37 -4.60
N LYS A 2 7.43 -3.13 -5.09
CA LYS A 2 6.53 -2.71 -6.18
C LYS A 2 5.15 -2.36 -5.64
N PRO A 3 4.42 -1.38 -6.24
CA PRO A 3 3.12 -0.96 -5.72
C PRO A 3 2.13 -2.12 -5.54
N ASN A 4 2.11 -3.08 -6.46
CA ASN A 4 1.23 -4.24 -6.40
C ASN A 4 1.42 -5.13 -5.15
N GLU A 5 2.60 -5.08 -4.50
CA GLU A 5 2.90 -5.81 -3.26
C GLU A 5 2.17 -5.24 -2.04
N PHE A 6 1.68 -3.99 -2.12
CA PHE A 6 0.98 -3.30 -1.03
C PHE A 6 -0.53 -3.57 -1.02
N VAL A 7 -1.06 -4.32 -1.99
CA VAL A 7 -2.49 -4.67 -2.05
C VAL A 7 -2.71 -6.10 -1.59
N ASN A 8 -3.39 -6.26 -0.45
CA ASN A 8 -3.80 -7.56 0.05
C ASN A 8 -5.22 -7.49 0.63
N LEU A 9 -6.22 -7.64 -0.24
CA LEU A 9 -7.64 -7.60 0.13
C LEU A 9 -8.12 -8.80 0.97
N LYS A 10 -7.26 -9.82 1.16
CA LYS A 10 -7.52 -10.93 2.08
C LYS A 10 -6.96 -10.67 3.49
N TYR A 11 -6.15 -9.61 3.65
CA TYR A 11 -5.61 -9.23 4.95
C TYR A 11 -6.74 -8.80 5.88
N LYS A 12 -6.73 -9.33 7.10
CA LYS A 12 -7.61 -8.88 8.18
C LYS A 12 -6.74 -8.10 9.17
N PRO A 13 -6.99 -6.78 9.36
CA PRO A 13 -6.26 -5.99 10.34
C PRO A 13 -6.32 -6.61 11.73
N LYS A 14 -5.19 -6.58 12.43
CA LYS A 14 -5.08 -6.97 13.83
C LYS A 14 -5.53 -5.82 14.72
N SER A 15 -5.87 -6.12 15.97
CA SER A 15 -6.17 -5.08 16.97
C SER A 15 -5.01 -4.10 17.23
N SER A 16 -3.77 -4.52 16.93
CA SER A 16 -2.57 -3.72 17.05
C SER A 16 -2.27 -2.84 15.83
N ASP A 17 -2.98 -3.02 14.72
CA ASP A 17 -2.71 -2.28 13.48
C ASP A 17 -3.35 -0.90 13.54
N LEU A 18 -2.60 0.12 13.11
CA LEU A 18 -3.17 1.43 12.81
C LEU A 18 -3.96 1.34 11.50
N VAL A 19 -5.25 1.68 11.56
CA VAL A 19 -6.14 1.68 10.39
C VAL A 19 -6.40 3.10 9.91
N CYS A 20 -6.12 3.34 8.63
CA CYS A 20 -6.36 4.62 7.97
C CYS A 20 -7.47 4.48 6.92
N LEU A 21 -8.40 5.44 6.89
CA LEU A 21 -9.42 5.55 5.85
C LEU A 21 -9.11 6.77 4.97
N PHE A 22 -9.03 6.56 3.66
CA PHE A 22 -8.78 7.61 2.69
C PHE A 22 -9.94 7.72 1.69
N ARG A 23 -10.32 8.95 1.34
CA ARG A 23 -11.06 9.22 0.11
C ARG A 23 -10.03 9.42 -1.00
N VAL A 24 -9.96 8.47 -1.93
CA VAL A 24 -9.01 8.50 -3.04
C VAL A 24 -9.75 8.80 -4.33
N GLU A 25 -9.32 9.83 -5.04
CA GLU A 25 -9.82 10.20 -6.36
C GLU A 25 -8.69 9.99 -7.38
N PRO A 26 -8.69 8.86 -8.14
CA PRO A 26 -7.60 8.55 -9.05
C PRO A 26 -7.55 9.54 -10.23
N SER A 27 -6.34 9.86 -10.67
CA SER A 27 -6.11 10.56 -11.93
C SER A 27 -6.68 9.79 -13.12
N LYS A 28 -6.99 10.50 -14.22
CA LYS A 28 -7.50 9.89 -15.46
C LYS A 28 -6.60 8.74 -15.93
N GLY A 29 -7.19 7.56 -16.13
CA GLY A 29 -6.47 6.37 -16.59
C GLY A 29 -5.79 5.55 -15.49
N VAL A 30 -5.84 6.00 -14.23
CA VAL A 30 -5.31 5.26 -13.08
C VAL A 30 -6.46 4.52 -12.38
N SER A 31 -6.28 3.23 -12.12
CA SER A 31 -7.28 2.46 -11.38
C SER A 31 -7.28 2.84 -9.89
N ILE A 32 -8.42 2.71 -9.22
CA ILE A 32 -8.50 2.93 -7.76
C ILE A 32 -7.54 2.00 -6.99
N LYS A 33 -7.30 0.79 -7.51
CA LYS A 33 -6.38 -0.17 -6.93
C LYS A 33 -4.94 0.32 -7.02
N ASP A 34 -4.52 0.81 -8.18
CA ASP A 34 -3.17 1.32 -8.40
C ASP A 34 -2.94 2.57 -7.55
N ALA A 35 -3.87 3.53 -7.58
CA ALA A 35 -3.80 4.73 -6.76
C ALA A 35 -3.69 4.40 -5.26
N SER A 36 -4.53 3.48 -4.76
CA SER A 36 -4.47 3.05 -3.36
C SER A 36 -3.15 2.33 -3.02
N SER A 37 -2.60 1.56 -3.97
CA SER A 37 -1.33 0.87 -3.79
C SER A 37 -0.16 1.84 -3.65
N HIS A 38 -0.15 2.92 -4.42
CA HIS A 38 0.84 4.00 -4.29
C HIS A 38 0.68 4.78 -2.99
N VAL A 39 -0.56 5.02 -2.52
CA VAL A 39 -0.77 5.62 -1.19
C VAL A 39 -0.13 4.76 -0.09
N ALA A 40 -0.35 3.44 -0.11
CA ALA A 40 0.23 2.54 0.88
C ALA A 40 1.77 2.41 0.76
N LEU A 41 2.30 2.38 -0.46
CA LEU A 41 3.74 2.39 -0.76
C LEU A 41 4.43 3.60 -0.12
N GLU A 42 3.99 4.81 -0.47
CA GLU A 42 4.62 6.09 -0.13
C GLU A 42 4.35 6.54 1.31
N SER A 43 3.28 6.05 1.94
CA SER A 43 2.99 6.33 3.36
C SER A 43 3.64 5.33 4.33
N SER A 44 4.40 4.35 3.83
CA SER A 44 5.07 3.36 4.68
C SER A 44 6.56 3.24 4.39
N ILE A 45 6.96 2.33 3.50
CA ILE A 45 8.37 1.93 3.34
C ILE A 45 8.85 1.90 1.88
N GLY A 46 8.00 2.29 0.94
CA GLY A 46 8.33 2.30 -0.48
C GLY A 46 8.71 3.67 -1.01
N THR A 47 9.03 3.71 -2.30
CA THR A 47 9.28 4.90 -3.09
C THR A 47 8.98 4.58 -4.57
N TRP A 48 9.12 5.56 -5.44
CA TRP A 48 8.79 5.47 -6.87
C TRP A 48 9.69 4.53 -7.70
N ASP A 49 10.82 4.07 -7.15
CA ASP A 49 11.76 3.16 -7.82
C ASP A 49 12.31 2.08 -6.89
N GLU A 50 12.95 1.06 -7.46
CA GLU A 50 13.70 0.06 -6.72
C GLU A 50 14.94 0.68 -6.06
N VAL A 51 15.20 0.33 -4.80
CA VAL A 51 16.35 0.84 -4.05
C VAL A 51 17.26 -0.30 -3.64
N SER A 52 18.57 -0.11 -3.82
CA SER A 52 19.59 -1.11 -3.45
C SER A 52 19.72 -1.33 -1.93
N THR A 53 19.11 -0.44 -1.13
CA THR A 53 19.12 -0.49 0.33
C THR A 53 18.01 -1.35 0.93
N GLU A 54 17.09 -1.87 0.11
CA GLU A 54 16.00 -2.74 0.55
C GLU A 54 16.55 -4.02 1.20
N LYS A 55 15.97 -4.41 2.34
CA LYS A 55 16.29 -5.65 3.06
C LYS A 55 15.02 -6.43 3.36
N ASP A 56 15.08 -7.76 3.32
CA ASP A 56 13.91 -8.62 3.48
C ASP A 56 13.12 -8.37 4.77
N TYR A 57 13.80 -8.06 5.88
CA TYR A 57 13.12 -7.79 7.15
C TYR A 57 12.19 -6.56 7.07
N MET A 58 12.43 -5.64 6.13
CA MET A 58 11.63 -4.42 5.99
C MET A 58 10.23 -4.72 5.48
N LYS A 59 10.06 -5.77 4.66
CA LYS A 59 8.78 -6.17 4.05
C LYS A 59 7.67 -6.39 5.09
N LYS A 60 8.02 -6.76 6.33
CA LYS A 60 7.04 -6.92 7.42
C LYS A 60 6.41 -5.60 7.87
N PHE A 61 7.07 -4.47 7.62
CA PHE A 61 6.59 -3.12 7.95
C PHE A 61 5.73 -2.50 6.83
N ALA A 62 5.61 -3.16 5.67
CA ALA A 62 4.79 -2.67 4.57
C ALA A 62 3.32 -2.53 5.00
N ALA A 63 2.77 -1.34 4.75
CA ALA A 63 1.33 -1.11 4.86
C ALA A 63 0.58 -1.98 3.85
N LYS A 64 -0.70 -2.23 4.12
CA LYS A 64 -1.54 -3.13 3.31
C LYS A 64 -2.86 -2.43 3.00
N VAL A 65 -3.12 -2.20 1.71
CA VAL A 65 -4.47 -1.92 1.24
C VAL A 65 -5.28 -3.19 1.42
N TYR A 66 -6.10 -3.22 2.47
CA TYR A 66 -6.89 -4.38 2.85
C TYR A 66 -8.37 -4.28 2.44
N SER A 67 -8.84 -3.08 2.10
CA SER A 67 -10.22 -2.84 1.66
C SER A 67 -10.26 -1.65 0.70
N ILE A 68 -11.03 -1.80 -0.39
CA ILE A 68 -11.40 -0.72 -1.31
C ILE A 68 -12.91 -0.81 -1.49
N LYS A 69 -13.61 0.31 -1.26
CA LYS A 69 -15.06 0.40 -1.42
C LYS A 69 -15.38 1.68 -2.19
N GLY A 70 -16.28 1.57 -3.16
CA GLY A 70 -16.81 2.67 -3.97
C GLY A 70 -18.24 2.98 -3.57
#